data_AF-A0A932M2F1-F1
#
_entry.id   AF-A0A932M2F1-F1
#
_cell.length_a   1.000
_cell.length_b   1.000
_cell.length_c   1.000
_cell.angle_alpha   90.00
_cell.angle_beta   90.00
_cell.angle_gamma   90.00
#
_symmetry.space_group_name_H-M   'P 1'
#
loop_
_entity.id
_entity.type
_entity.pdbx_description
1 polymer ?
#
loop_
_entity_poly.entity_id
_entity_poly.type
_entity_poly.pdbx_seq_one_letter_code
_entity_poly.pdbx_strand_id
1 'polypeptide(L)' 'MSSIESELSLGEAANHFLADLPPRERGSHQPEIYKFVRWFGWERPFVGLTAAEVANYAAGT' A
#
# COMPACT_ATOMS: atom_id res chain seq x y z
N MET A 1 -14.77 8.27 -10.90
CA MET A 1 -14.03 8.01 -9.64
C MET A 1 -12.97 9.08 -9.56
N SER A 2 -13.19 10.06 -8.69
CA SER A 2 -12.50 11.35 -8.76
C SER A 2 -12.01 11.73 -7.36
N SER A 3 -10.73 12.10 -7.26
CA SER A 3 -10.05 12.82 -6.16
C SER A 3 -9.69 12.14 -4.84
N ILE A 4 -10.19 10.95 -4.48
CA ILE A 4 -9.85 10.36 -3.16
C ILE A 4 -8.43 9.77 -3.10
N GLU A 5 -7.94 9.18 -4.19
CA GLU A 5 -6.64 8.48 -4.22
C GLU A 5 -5.44 9.40 -3.98
N SER A 6 -5.61 10.70 -4.21
CA SER A 6 -4.54 11.70 -4.10
C SER A 6 -4.29 12.20 -2.67
N GLU A 7 -5.13 11.83 -1.70
CA GLU A 7 -5.03 12.29 -0.30
C GLU A 7 -4.91 11.15 0.71
N LEU A 8 -4.91 9.89 0.26
CA LEU A 8 -4.81 8.74 1.15
C LEU A 8 -3.41 8.61 1.73
N SER A 9 -3.33 8.19 2.99
CA SER A 9 -2.11 7.59 3.52
C SER A 9 -1.91 6.20 2.92
N LEU A 10 -0.69 5.66 3.02
CA LEU A 10 -0.39 4.29 2.60
C LEU A 10 -1.26 3.27 3.33
N GLY A 11 -1.58 3.51 4.60
CA GLY A 11 -2.49 2.67 5.38
C GLY A 11 -3.92 2.66 4.82
N GLU A 12 -4.46 3.84 4.50
CA GLU A 12 -5.80 3.97 3.91
C GLU A 12 -5.87 3.33 2.53
N ALA A 13 -4.87 3.60 1.67
CA ALA A 13 -4.77 3.01 0.34
C ALA A 13 -4.66 1.47 0.39
N ALA A 14 -3.88 0.93 1.33
CA ALA A 14 -3.75 -0.51 1.53
C ALA A 14 -5.05 -1.16 1.99
N ASN A 15 -5.77 -0.54 2.93
CA ASN A 15 -7.08 -1.02 3.37
C ASN A 15 -8.09 -1.01 2.23
N HIS A 16 -8.11 0.06 1.42
CA HIS A 16 -8.99 0.15 0.26
C HIS A 16 -8.68 -0.94 -0.78
N PHE A 17 -7.41 -1.14 -1.13
CA PHE A 17 -6.98 -2.19 -2.05
C PHE A 17 -7.36 -3.59 -1.56
N LEU A 18 -7.09 -3.89 -0.28
CA LEU A 18 -7.43 -5.19 0.30
C LEU A 18 -8.95 -5.40 0.36
N ALA A 19 -9.74 -4.36 0.64
CA ALA A 19 -11.19 -4.45 0.68
C ALA A 19 -11.79 -4.80 -0.69
N ASP A 20 -11.20 -4.29 -1.78
CA ASP A 20 -11.65 -4.55 -3.15
C ASP A 20 -11.32 -5.98 -3.65
N LEU A 21 -10.30 -6.62 -3.06
CA LEU A 21 -9.92 -7.98 -3.44
C LEU A 21 -10.94 -9.04 -3.01
N PRO A 22 -11.13 -10.11 -3.82
CA PRO A 22 -11.85 -11.30 -3.40
C PRO A 22 -11.22 -11.93 -2.14
N PRO A 23 -12.02 -12.57 -1.26
CA PRO A 23 -11.54 -13.10 0.02
C PRO A 23 -10.31 -14.02 -0.09
N ARG A 24 -10.25 -14.83 -1.15
CA ARG A 24 -9.15 -15.78 -1.41
C ARG A 24 -7.83 -15.07 -1.74
N GLU A 25 -7.91 -13.97 -2.49
CA GLU A 25 -6.73 -13.19 -2.92
C GLU A 25 -6.27 -12.24 -1.82
N ARG A 26 -7.21 -11.67 -1.07
CA ARG A 26 -6.93 -10.81 0.08
C ARG A 26 -5.98 -11.49 1.07
N GLY A 27 -6.26 -12.75 1.44
CA GLY A 27 -5.43 -13.48 2.41
C GLY A 27 -4.00 -13.74 1.93
N SER A 28 -3.79 -13.88 0.61
CA SER A 28 -2.46 -14.08 0.02
C SER A 28 -1.68 -12.77 -0.10
N HIS A 29 -2.35 -11.63 -0.30
CA HIS A 29 -1.70 -10.33 -0.47
C HIS A 29 -1.54 -9.53 0.83
N GLN A 30 -2.41 -9.74 1.82
CA GLN A 30 -2.42 -8.98 3.08
C GLN A 30 -1.08 -8.96 3.83
N PRO A 31 -0.33 -10.08 3.97
CA PRO A 31 0.94 -10.06 4.69
C PRO A 31 1.97 -9.12 4.06
N GLU A 32 2.11 -9.15 2.73
CA GLU A 32 3.10 -8.34 2.03
C GLU A 32 2.68 -6.87 1.95
N ILE A 33 1.39 -6.61 1.73
CA ILE A 33 0.84 -5.25 1.75
C ILE A 33 1.06 -4.60 3.12
N TYR A 34 0.81 -5.31 4.23
CA TYR A 34 1.05 -4.75 5.56
C TYR A 34 2.53 -4.61 5.93
N LYS A 35 3.39 -5.50 5.44
CA LYS A 35 4.85 -5.35 5.57
C LYS A 35 5.32 -4.08 4.84
N PHE A 36 4.85 -3.87 3.62
CA PHE A 36 5.13 -2.69 2.81
C PHE A 36 4.71 -1.40 3.52
N VAL A 37 3.47 -1.33 3.99
CA VAL A 37 2.95 -0.15 4.73
C VAL A 37 3.73 0.07 6.02
N ARG A 38 4.08 -0.98 6.77
CA ARG A 38 4.88 -0.86 8.00
C ARG A 38 6.29 -0.32 7.72
N TRP A 39 6.92 -0.72 6.61
CA TRP A 39 8.27 -0.26 6.26
C TRP A 39 8.28 1.22 5.90
N PHE A 40 7.29 1.66 5.12
CA PHE A 40 7.18 3.05 4.68
C PHE A 40 6.54 4.00 5.70
N GLY A 41 5.74 3.46 6.62
CA GLY A 41 4.95 4.21 7.60
C GLY A 41 3.47 4.29 7.21
N TRP A 42 2.60 4.04 8.18
CA TRP A 42 1.15 3.99 7.97
C TRP A 42 0.55 5.33 7.55
N GLU A 43 1.01 6.42 8.17
CA GLU A 43 0.53 7.79 7.92
C GLU A 43 1.21 8.46 6.74
N ARG A 44 2.22 7.81 6.12
CA ARG A 44 2.92 8.37 4.98
C ARG A 44 1.91 8.61 3.84
N PRO A 45 1.88 9.79 3.22
CA PRO A 45 1.05 10.03 2.05
C PRO A 45 1.36 9.04 0.93
N PHE A 46 0.31 8.49 0.31
CA PHE A 46 0.44 7.65 -0.89
C PHE A 46 0.98 8.47 -2.07
N VAL A 47 0.50 9.71 -2.19
CA VAL A 47 1.03 10.67 -3.17
C VAL A 47 2.48 11.01 -2.84
N GLY A 48 3.33 10.93 -3.87
CA GLY A 48 4.76 11.18 -3.75
C GLY A 48 5.60 9.93 -3.45
N LEU A 49 4.97 8.75 -3.30
CA LEU A 49 5.70 7.49 -3.31
C LEU A 49 6.29 7.25 -4.72
N THR A 50 7.62 7.16 -4.80
CA THR A 50 8.32 7.04 -6.09
C THR A 50 8.63 5.59 -6.46
N ALA A 51 8.76 5.32 -7.77
CA ALA A 51 9.17 3.99 -8.25
C ALA A 51 10.54 3.55 -7.69
N ALA A 52 11.47 4.49 -7.51
CA ALA A 52 12.78 4.20 -6.93
C ALA A 52 12.69 3.75 -5.46
N GLU A 53 11.80 4.36 -4.68
CA GLU A 53 11.56 3.94 -3.30
C GLU A 53 10.91 2.57 -3.24
N VAL A 54 9.94 2.28 -4.11
CA VAL A 54 9.34 0.94 -4.21
C VAL A 54 10.40 -0.10 -4.56
N ALA A 55 11.33 0.22 -5.48
CA ALA A 55 12.46 -0.66 -5.80
C ALA A 55 13.39 -0.87 -4.60
N ASN A 56 13.63 0.15 -3.77
CA ASN A 56 14.42 0.02 -2.55
C ASN A 56 13.76 -0.93 -1.54
N TYR A 57 12.44 -0.88 -1.39
CA TYR A 57 11.73 -1.86 -0.56
C TYR A 57 11.97 -3.29 -1.07
N ALA A 58 11.80 -3.52 -2.37
CA ALA A 58 11.98 -4.85 -2.98
C ALA A 58 13.44 -5.37 -2.93
N ALA A 59 14.43 -4.47 -2.89
CA ALA A 59 15.84 -4.86 -2.79
C ALA A 59 16.28 -5.24 -1.36
N GLY A 60 15.47 -4.91 -0.35
CA GLY A 60 15.77 -5.14 1.07
C GLY A 60 14.89 -6.20 1.75
N THR A 61 14.01 -6.88 1.01
CA THR A 61 13.14 -7.97 1.49
C THR A 61 13.61 -9.34 1.06
#